data_AF-A0A831XP39-F1
#
_entry.id   AF-A0A831XP39-F1
#
_cell.length_a   1.000
_cell.length_b   1.000
_cell.length_c   1.000
_cell.angle_alpha   90.00
_cell.angle_beta   90.00
_cell.angle_gamma   90.00
#
_symmetry.space_group_name_H-M   'P 1'
#
loop_
_entity.id
_entity.type
_entity.pdbx_description
1 polymer ?
#
loop_
_entity_poly.entity_id
_entity_poly.type
_entity_poly.pdbx_seq_one_letter_code
_entity_poly.pdbx_strand_id
1 'polypeptide(L)'
;MRPVLPGVGLGLGGLLGALALFHPLLLVLAPFLFLWQGAPSLLGLLLVLGRGLLLPLPEPPYGVRVEDVFTVREGFTQWEGHRLRLKRFPPLEDGVYRLKGYLAPPEPRRNPGGLDERTWLLAQGVRGVFHVERAEALSPLPDPRAPWRERLAEGLSPPVREVVEGLVLGDKGGLEEAYPLFQKAGLAHLLAVSGQNVGCWVAALALLPLGRWRYLLALLLLPVYLWLAGPSPSLLRASLMAGLSLLGLFLGLGAAGVLQALGLSLFLQLLHRPEALLGLGFQLSYLAVLGLALVLPALPLPPGARGWLLGGLAASLAAQLPLIPLLLHHFAFLPL
;
A
#
# COMPACT_ATOMS: atom_id res chain seq x y z
N MET A 1 15.10 -11.57 -30.44
CA MET A 1 15.05 -11.82 -28.97
C MET A 1 14.36 -10.63 -28.32
N ARG A 2 13.28 -10.83 -27.54
CA ARG A 2 12.65 -9.73 -26.80
C ARG A 2 13.61 -9.26 -25.70
N PRO A 3 13.78 -7.95 -25.45
CA PRO A 3 14.70 -7.48 -24.43
C PRO A 3 14.22 -7.95 -23.05
N VAL A 4 15.10 -8.61 -22.31
CA VAL A 4 14.87 -8.91 -20.89
C VAL A 4 14.84 -7.59 -20.14
N LEU A 5 13.78 -7.36 -19.37
CA LEU A 5 13.64 -6.19 -18.52
C LEU A 5 13.86 -6.66 -17.07
N PRO A 6 15.06 -6.45 -16.47
CA PRO A 6 15.41 -7.08 -15.20
C PRO A 6 14.40 -6.79 -14.08
N GLY A 7 13.89 -5.56 -13.99
CA GLY A 7 12.85 -5.19 -13.02
C GLY A 7 11.54 -5.94 -13.21
N VAL A 8 11.12 -6.16 -14.47
CA VAL A 8 9.90 -6.95 -14.78
C VAL A 8 10.12 -8.42 -14.43
N GLY A 9 11.28 -8.97 -14.78
CA GLY A 9 11.65 -10.33 -14.42
C GLY A 9 11.63 -10.55 -12.90
N LEU A 10 12.35 -9.72 -12.13
CA LEU A 10 12.36 -9.77 -10.66
C LEU A 10 10.95 -9.69 -10.07
N GLY A 11 10.12 -8.77 -10.57
CA GLY A 11 8.74 -8.58 -10.11
C GLY A 11 7.86 -9.80 -10.35
N LEU A 12 7.86 -10.34 -11.58
CA LEU A 12 7.06 -11.52 -11.93
C LEU A 12 7.54 -12.78 -11.18
N GLY A 13 8.85 -12.93 -11.05
CA GLY A 13 9.46 -13.97 -10.23
C GLY A 13 9.02 -13.89 -8.78
N GLY A 14 9.18 -12.72 -8.16
CA GLY A 14 8.79 -12.47 -6.78
C GLY A 14 7.29 -12.66 -6.55
N LEU A 15 6.45 -12.27 -7.51
CA LEU A 15 5.01 -12.54 -7.49
C LEU A 15 4.73 -14.04 -7.45
N LEU A 16 5.38 -14.82 -8.32
CA LEU A 16 5.22 -16.27 -8.30
C LEU A 16 5.73 -16.90 -7.00
N GLY A 17 6.86 -16.41 -6.48
CA GLY A 17 7.41 -16.84 -5.19
C GLY A 17 6.44 -16.59 -4.03
N ALA A 18 5.84 -15.40 -3.97
CA ALA A 18 4.83 -15.07 -2.96
C ALA A 18 3.57 -15.92 -3.11
N LEU A 19 3.06 -16.09 -4.33
CA LEU A 19 1.90 -16.94 -4.62
C LEU A 19 2.13 -18.40 -4.24
N ALA A 20 3.34 -18.93 -4.49
CA ALA A 20 3.70 -20.30 -4.17
C ALA A 20 3.72 -20.59 -2.65
N LEU A 21 3.90 -19.57 -1.79
CA LEU A 21 3.76 -19.73 -0.34
C LEU A 21 2.33 -20.09 0.08
N PHE A 22 1.32 -19.66 -0.68
CA PHE A 22 -0.09 -19.94 -0.42
C PHE A 22 -0.61 -21.11 -1.25
N HIS A 23 -0.11 -21.27 -2.48
CA HIS A 23 -0.51 -22.30 -3.44
C HIS A 23 0.72 -22.92 -4.12
N PRO A 24 1.35 -23.92 -3.50
CA PRO A 24 2.61 -24.50 -3.99
C PRO A 24 2.58 -25.04 -5.43
N LEU A 25 1.40 -25.47 -5.91
CA LEU A 25 1.19 -25.93 -7.28
C LEU A 25 1.54 -24.88 -8.34
N LEU A 26 1.51 -23.59 -8.00
CA LEU A 26 1.85 -22.52 -8.93
C LEU A 26 3.33 -22.55 -9.35
N LEU A 27 4.21 -23.25 -8.63
CA LEU A 27 5.61 -23.44 -9.03
C LEU A 27 5.75 -24.11 -10.41
N VAL A 28 4.72 -24.81 -10.91
CA VAL A 28 4.69 -25.33 -12.29
C VAL A 28 4.82 -24.23 -13.34
N LEU A 29 4.52 -22.98 -13.00
CA LEU A 29 4.66 -21.82 -13.88
C LEU A 29 6.11 -21.29 -13.97
N ALA A 30 7.00 -21.71 -13.07
CA ALA A 30 8.36 -21.17 -12.98
C ALA A 30 9.20 -21.41 -14.26
N PRO A 31 9.16 -22.59 -14.92
CA PRO A 31 9.87 -22.79 -16.18
C PRO A 31 9.41 -21.83 -17.28
N PHE A 32 8.10 -21.57 -17.40
CA PHE A 32 7.56 -20.66 -18.40
C PHE A 32 8.01 -19.21 -18.16
N LEU A 33 8.01 -18.75 -16.91
CA LEU A 33 8.52 -17.42 -16.56
C LEU A 33 10.03 -17.29 -16.81
N PHE A 34 10.80 -18.36 -16.57
CA PHE A 34 12.23 -18.37 -16.86
C PHE A 34 12.50 -18.30 -18.37
N LEU A 35 11.76 -19.06 -19.19
CA LEU A 35 11.88 -18.99 -20.65
C LEU A 35 11.54 -17.60 -21.19
N TRP A 36 10.66 -16.86 -20.52
CA TRP A 36 10.25 -15.52 -20.95
C TRP A 36 11.18 -14.39 -20.46
N GLN A 37 11.60 -14.39 -19.20
CA GLN A 37 12.35 -13.28 -18.58
C GLN A 37 13.77 -13.64 -18.13
N GLY A 38 14.19 -14.90 -18.26
CA GLY A 38 15.53 -15.37 -17.93
C GLY A 38 15.84 -15.38 -16.42
N ALA A 39 17.12 -15.21 -16.09
CA ALA A 39 17.61 -15.29 -14.71
C ALA A 39 16.94 -14.33 -13.69
N PRO A 40 16.56 -13.08 -14.05
CA PRO A 40 15.89 -12.19 -13.11
C PRO A 40 14.57 -12.75 -12.54
N SER A 41 13.78 -13.49 -13.31
CA SER A 41 12.53 -14.10 -12.78
C SER A 41 12.80 -15.26 -11.85
N LEU A 42 13.83 -16.07 -12.12
CA LEU A 42 14.24 -17.12 -11.20
C LEU A 42 14.76 -16.51 -9.88
N LEU A 43 15.58 -15.46 -9.95
CA LEU A 43 16.10 -14.78 -8.77
C LEU A 43 14.98 -14.19 -7.92
N GLY A 44 14.02 -13.49 -8.54
CA GLY A 44 12.86 -12.94 -7.86
C GLY A 44 12.07 -14.02 -7.12
N LEU A 45 11.82 -15.15 -7.78
CA LEU A 45 11.10 -16.29 -7.21
C LEU A 45 11.83 -16.87 -6.00
N LEU A 46 13.11 -17.18 -6.15
CA LEU A 46 13.89 -17.83 -5.10
C LEU A 46 14.05 -16.94 -3.87
N LEU A 47 14.28 -15.64 -4.06
CA LEU A 47 14.45 -14.70 -2.95
C LEU A 47 13.15 -14.50 -2.17
N VAL A 48 12.02 -14.29 -2.85
CA VAL A 48 10.74 -14.08 -2.17
C VAL A 48 10.24 -15.37 -1.50
N LEU A 49 10.31 -16.50 -2.21
CA LEU A 49 9.94 -17.80 -1.65
C LEU A 49 10.83 -18.16 -0.45
N GLY A 50 12.15 -18.03 -0.62
CA GLY A 50 13.12 -18.28 0.45
C GLY A 50 12.89 -17.38 1.66
N ARG A 51 12.63 -16.09 1.45
CA ARG A 51 12.32 -15.17 2.55
C ARG A 51 11.02 -15.54 3.28
N GLY A 52 9.99 -15.98 2.57
CA GLY A 52 8.74 -16.43 3.21
C GLY A 52 8.90 -17.72 4.02
N LEU A 53 9.72 -18.66 3.54
CA LEU A 53 9.99 -19.94 4.21
C LEU A 53 10.94 -19.80 5.41
N LEU A 54 12.00 -18.98 5.27
CA LEU A 54 13.03 -18.82 6.31
C LEU A 54 12.58 -17.91 7.46
N LEU A 55 11.72 -16.93 7.16
CA LEU A 55 11.29 -15.92 8.12
C LEU A 55 9.75 -15.78 8.09
N PRO A 56 9.02 -16.85 8.43
CA PRO A 56 7.55 -16.82 8.42
C PRO A 56 7.03 -15.81 9.45
N LEU A 57 5.85 -15.27 9.19
CA LEU A 57 5.14 -14.46 10.17
C LEU A 57 4.89 -15.28 11.46
N PRO A 58 5.33 -14.78 12.63
CA PRO A 58 5.22 -15.53 13.87
C PRO A 58 3.77 -15.62 14.33
N GLU A 59 3.36 -16.80 14.79
CA GLU A 59 2.04 -17.02 15.38
C GLU A 59 2.10 -16.78 16.88
N PRO A 60 1.23 -15.90 17.42
CA PRO A 60 1.19 -15.69 18.87
C PRO A 60 0.61 -16.93 19.57
N PRO A 61 0.95 -17.15 20.84
CA PRO A 61 0.42 -18.26 21.63
C PRO A 61 -1.06 -18.02 21.92
N TYR A 62 -1.92 -18.66 21.13
CA TYR A 62 -3.38 -18.53 21.27
C TYR A 62 -3.88 -19.14 22.59
N GLY A 63 -4.95 -18.56 23.13
CA GLY A 63 -5.56 -18.96 24.40
C GLY A 63 -4.84 -18.43 25.64
N VAL A 64 -3.66 -17.84 25.48
CA VAL A 64 -2.93 -17.21 26.60
C VAL A 64 -3.65 -15.95 27.05
N ARG A 65 -3.86 -15.85 28.36
CA ARG A 65 -4.34 -14.63 29.02
C ARG A 65 -3.15 -13.75 29.35
N VAL A 66 -3.24 -12.48 28.98
CA VAL A 66 -2.18 -11.49 29.17
C VAL A 66 -2.74 -10.30 29.93
N GLU A 67 -1.98 -9.83 30.91
CA GLU A 67 -2.23 -8.59 31.64
C GLU A 67 -0.92 -7.81 31.73
N ASP A 68 -0.80 -6.73 30.97
CA ASP A 68 0.42 -5.93 30.88
C ASP A 68 0.12 -4.49 30.42
N VAL A 69 1.15 -3.66 30.33
CA VAL A 69 1.11 -2.32 29.78
C VAL A 69 1.44 -2.36 28.28
N PHE A 70 0.53 -1.84 27.48
CA PHE A 70 0.59 -1.85 26.04
C PHE A 70 0.53 -0.43 25.48
N THR A 71 1.32 -0.19 24.44
CA THR A 71 1.10 0.97 23.56
C THR A 71 0.10 0.57 22.47
N VAL A 72 -0.97 1.35 22.35
CA VAL A 72 -1.99 1.24 21.33
C VAL A 72 -1.73 2.30 20.26
N ARG A 73 -1.65 1.87 19.01
CA ARG A 73 -1.53 2.74 17.82
C ARG A 73 -2.41 2.20 16.70
N GLU A 74 -3.33 3.01 16.20
CA GLU A 74 -4.26 2.68 15.11
C GLU A 74 -5.02 1.36 15.36
N GLY A 75 -5.36 1.07 16.63
CA GLY A 75 -6.03 -0.17 17.03
C GLY A 75 -5.15 -1.43 17.02
N PHE A 76 -3.83 -1.29 16.96
CA PHE A 76 -2.84 -2.36 17.06
C PHE A 76 -1.95 -2.19 18.31
N THR A 77 -1.35 -3.29 18.74
CA THR A 77 -0.30 -3.30 19.76
C THR A 77 0.81 -4.30 19.41
N GLN A 78 1.87 -4.32 20.20
CA GLN A 78 2.95 -5.28 20.12
C GLN A 78 3.12 -5.99 21.46
N TRP A 79 3.33 -7.30 21.42
CA TRP A 79 3.57 -8.14 22.59
C TRP A 79 4.57 -9.24 22.24
N GLU A 80 5.70 -9.33 22.95
CA GLU A 80 6.75 -10.35 22.72
C GLU A 80 7.17 -10.52 21.25
N GLY A 81 7.25 -9.42 20.50
CA GLY A 81 7.59 -9.44 19.07
C GLY A 81 6.42 -9.77 18.12
N HIS A 82 5.23 -10.06 18.64
CA HIS A 82 4.01 -10.24 17.87
C HIS A 82 3.25 -8.92 17.73
N ARG A 83 2.91 -8.56 16.50
CA ARG A 83 1.95 -7.48 16.23
C ARG A 83 0.53 -8.04 16.34
N LEU A 84 -0.32 -7.40 17.13
CA LEU A 84 -1.66 -7.88 17.47
C LEU A 84 -2.72 -6.81 17.16
N ARG A 85 -3.87 -7.25 16.64
CA ARG A 85 -5.06 -6.40 16.48
C ARG A 85 -5.88 -6.38 17.77
N LEU A 86 -6.23 -5.21 18.29
CA LEU A 86 -7.05 -5.09 19.50
C LEU A 86 -8.54 -5.22 19.18
N LYS A 87 -9.22 -6.18 19.79
CA LYS A 87 -10.67 -6.37 19.63
C LYS A 87 -11.37 -5.97 20.93
N ARG A 88 -12.01 -4.81 20.91
CA ARG A 88 -12.77 -4.22 22.02
C ARG A 88 -13.87 -3.30 21.48
N PHE A 89 -14.96 -3.18 22.21
CA PHE A 89 -15.94 -2.13 22.01
C PHE A 89 -16.14 -1.33 23.32
N PRO A 90 -16.08 0.02 23.30
CA PRO A 90 -15.67 0.87 22.19
C PRO A 90 -14.19 0.67 21.79
N PRO A 91 -13.78 1.04 20.56
CA PRO A 91 -12.38 1.00 20.15
C PRO A 91 -11.51 1.89 21.05
N LEU A 92 -10.26 1.48 21.26
CA LEU A 92 -9.28 2.25 22.00
C LEU A 92 -8.62 3.28 21.10
N GLU A 93 -8.49 4.51 21.58
CA GLU A 93 -7.67 5.56 20.96
C GLU A 93 -6.17 5.27 21.13
N ASP A 94 -5.35 6.07 20.46
CA ASP A 94 -3.90 5.98 20.55
C ASP A 94 -3.41 6.40 21.95
N GLY A 95 -2.75 5.49 22.64
CA GLY A 95 -2.43 5.68 24.05
C GLY A 95 -1.63 4.54 24.66
N VAL A 96 -1.23 4.74 25.91
CA VAL A 96 -0.63 3.71 26.76
C VAL A 96 -1.72 3.24 27.71
N TYR A 97 -1.95 1.93 27.74
CA TYR A 97 -3.01 1.31 28.52
C TYR A 97 -2.47 0.10 29.29
N ARG A 98 -2.99 -0.14 30.49
CA ARG A 98 -2.93 -1.47 31.09
C ARG A 98 -4.10 -2.28 30.56
N LEU A 99 -3.80 -3.33 29.78
CA LEU A 99 -4.80 -4.18 29.14
C LEU A 99 -4.78 -5.58 29.76
N LYS A 100 -5.97 -6.14 29.96
CA LYS A 100 -6.17 -7.54 30.34
C LYS A 100 -7.10 -8.22 29.35
N GLY A 101 -6.75 -9.43 28.94
CA GLY A 101 -7.57 -10.22 28.03
C GLY A 101 -6.87 -11.49 27.56
N TYR A 102 -7.19 -11.96 26.37
CA TYR A 102 -6.59 -13.17 25.80
C TYR A 102 -6.27 -13.04 24.30
N LEU A 103 -5.28 -13.83 23.86
CA LEU A 103 -4.88 -13.91 22.46
C LEU A 103 -5.71 -14.97 21.73
N ALA A 104 -6.20 -14.63 20.54
CA ALA A 104 -7.00 -15.51 19.70
C ALA A 104 -6.55 -15.44 18.24
N PRO A 105 -6.79 -16.50 17.45
CA PRO A 105 -6.59 -16.44 16.01
C PRO A 105 -7.64 -15.50 15.38
N PRO A 106 -7.28 -14.77 14.31
CA PRO A 106 -8.23 -14.02 13.49
C PRO A 106 -9.37 -14.90 12.98
N GLU A 107 -10.57 -14.33 12.95
CA GLU A 107 -11.73 -15.08 12.49
C GLU A 107 -11.76 -15.16 10.95
N PRO A 108 -12.01 -16.33 10.36
CA PRO A 108 -12.24 -16.42 8.93
C PRO A 108 -13.61 -15.82 8.57
N ARG A 109 -13.83 -15.59 7.28
CA ARG A 109 -15.14 -15.19 6.75
C ARG A 109 -16.23 -16.18 7.17
N ARG A 110 -17.24 -15.69 7.91
CA ARG A 110 -18.39 -16.48 8.37
C ARG A 110 -19.59 -16.44 7.41
N ASN A 111 -19.79 -15.31 6.73
CA ASN A 111 -20.91 -15.10 5.81
C ASN A 111 -20.42 -14.89 4.37
N PRO A 112 -21.12 -15.41 3.35
CA PRO A 112 -20.90 -14.98 1.98
C PRO A 112 -21.07 -13.45 1.87
N GLY A 113 -20.13 -12.76 1.22
CA GLY A 113 -20.02 -11.29 1.15
C GLY A 113 -19.35 -10.61 2.35
N GLY A 114 -19.12 -11.32 3.46
CA GLY A 114 -18.51 -10.75 4.67
C GLY A 114 -16.99 -10.53 4.56
N LEU A 115 -16.47 -9.63 5.40
CA LEU A 115 -15.04 -9.40 5.54
C LEU A 115 -14.33 -10.66 6.04
N ASP A 116 -13.27 -11.06 5.34
CA ASP A 116 -12.33 -12.07 5.82
C ASP A 116 -11.27 -11.40 6.70
N GLU A 117 -11.53 -11.32 8.01
CA GLU A 117 -10.63 -10.67 8.98
C GLU A 117 -9.25 -11.34 8.99
N ARG A 118 -9.21 -12.68 8.85
CA ARG A 118 -7.95 -13.43 8.75
C ARG A 118 -7.12 -12.99 7.57
N THR A 119 -7.69 -12.95 6.36
CA THR A 119 -6.96 -12.54 5.16
C THR A 119 -6.55 -11.06 5.24
N TRP A 120 -7.43 -10.19 5.75
CA TRP A 120 -7.15 -8.76 5.92
C TRP A 120 -6.04 -8.47 6.93
N LEU A 121 -5.99 -9.19 8.06
CA LEU A 121 -4.92 -9.07 9.05
C LEU A 121 -3.61 -9.68 8.55
N LEU A 122 -3.69 -10.83 7.86
CA LEU A 122 -2.51 -11.47 7.28
C LEU A 122 -1.83 -10.57 6.24
N ALA A 123 -2.62 -9.90 5.39
CA ALA A 123 -2.12 -8.88 4.47
C ALA A 123 -1.37 -7.72 5.18
N GLN A 124 -1.72 -7.44 6.43
CA GLN A 124 -1.08 -6.46 7.29
C GLN A 124 0.01 -7.04 8.20
N GLY A 125 0.31 -8.33 8.07
CA GLY A 125 1.41 -8.99 8.77
C GLY A 125 1.05 -9.26 10.23
N VAL A 126 -0.24 -9.48 10.48
CA VAL A 126 -0.82 -9.72 11.78
C VAL A 126 -1.48 -11.09 11.74
N ARG A 127 -1.07 -11.97 12.67
CA ARG A 127 -1.64 -13.30 12.82
C ARG A 127 -2.43 -13.49 14.11
N GLY A 128 -2.49 -12.48 14.97
CA GLY A 128 -3.20 -12.57 16.25
C GLY A 128 -4.10 -11.40 16.52
N VAL A 129 -5.15 -11.70 17.27
CA VAL A 129 -6.10 -10.73 17.82
C VAL A 129 -6.00 -10.78 19.33
N PHE A 130 -5.89 -9.63 19.96
CA PHE A 130 -5.96 -9.50 21.41
C PHE A 130 -7.36 -9.03 21.79
N HIS A 131 -8.14 -9.93 22.37
CA HIS A 131 -9.47 -9.65 22.89
C HIS A 131 -9.34 -8.99 24.26
N VAL A 132 -9.69 -7.71 24.33
CA VAL A 132 -9.51 -6.91 25.55
C VAL A 132 -10.77 -7.02 26.42
N GLU A 133 -10.61 -7.62 27.60
CA GLU A 133 -11.67 -7.74 28.63
C GLU A 133 -11.70 -6.49 29.52
N ARG A 134 -10.52 -5.95 29.87
CA ARG A 134 -10.37 -4.74 30.69
C ARG A 134 -9.27 -3.86 30.11
N ALA A 135 -9.50 -2.55 30.08
CA ALA A 135 -8.48 -1.57 29.74
C ALA A 135 -8.53 -0.40 30.72
N GLU A 136 -7.37 0.01 31.20
CA GLU A 136 -7.16 1.17 32.04
C GLU A 136 -6.21 2.12 31.30
N ALA A 137 -6.66 3.34 31.02
CA ALA A 137 -5.84 4.35 30.34
C ALA A 137 -4.78 4.87 31.30
N LEU A 138 -3.52 4.86 30.87
CA LEU A 138 -2.40 5.38 31.65
C LEU A 138 -1.96 6.76 31.14
N SER A 139 -1.79 6.90 29.82
CA SER A 139 -1.45 8.18 29.21
C SER A 139 -1.86 8.23 27.73
N PRO A 140 -2.19 9.41 27.17
CA PRO A 140 -2.29 9.55 25.73
C PRO A 140 -0.93 9.33 25.08
N LEU A 141 -0.95 8.92 23.80
CA LEU A 141 0.25 8.80 23.02
C LEU A 141 0.40 10.04 22.13
N PRO A 142 1.50 10.79 22.21
CA PRO A 142 1.68 11.96 21.35
C PRO A 142 1.79 11.53 19.89
N ASP A 143 1.03 12.20 19.02
CA ASP A 143 1.19 12.09 17.58
C ASP A 143 2.34 13.01 17.12
N PRO A 144 3.49 12.47 16.70
CA PRO A 144 4.60 13.31 16.26
C PRO A 144 4.30 14.05 14.94
N ARG A 145 3.23 13.70 14.23
CA ARG A 145 2.75 14.40 13.03
C ARG A 145 1.84 15.58 13.37
N ALA A 146 1.34 15.68 14.61
CA ALA A 146 0.39 16.70 15.02
C ALA A 146 0.82 18.14 14.67
N PRO A 147 2.08 18.57 14.90
CA PRO A 147 2.48 19.94 14.56
C PRO A 147 2.40 20.25 13.06
N TRP A 148 2.62 19.24 12.21
CA TRP A 148 2.52 19.38 10.76
C TRP A 148 1.07 19.41 10.31
N ARG A 149 0.21 18.60 10.93
CA ARG A 149 -1.24 18.60 10.70
C ARG A 149 -1.86 19.93 11.08
N GLU A 150 -1.50 20.45 12.25
CA GLU A 150 -1.98 21.75 12.73
C GLU A 150 -1.59 22.89 11.78
N ARG A 151 -0.35 22.91 11.28
CA ARG A 151 0.09 23.89 10.28
C ARG A 151 -0.63 23.75 8.94
N LEU A 152 -0.88 22.52 8.48
CA LEU A 152 -1.64 22.28 7.26
C LEU A 152 -3.08 22.78 7.38
N ALA A 153 -3.65 22.65 8.58
CA ALA A 153 -5.02 23.00 8.89
C ALA A 153 -5.21 24.47 9.30
N GLU A 154 -4.13 25.24 9.41
CA GLU A 154 -4.18 26.60 9.94
C GLU A 154 -5.05 27.50 9.05
N GLY A 155 -6.04 28.17 9.66
CA GLY A 155 -6.99 29.05 8.96
C GLY A 155 -8.11 28.34 8.19
N LEU A 156 -8.19 27.00 8.23
CA LEU A 156 -9.28 26.23 7.62
C LEU A 156 -10.46 26.04 8.57
N SER A 157 -11.68 25.99 8.04
CA SER A 157 -12.85 25.58 8.81
C SER A 157 -12.82 24.06 9.08
N PRO A 158 -13.47 23.56 10.15
CA PRO A 158 -13.39 22.14 10.51
C PRO A 158 -13.73 21.15 9.37
N PRO A 159 -14.80 21.35 8.59
CA PRO A 159 -15.12 20.42 7.48
C PRO A 159 -14.07 20.45 6.37
N VAL A 160 -13.47 21.62 6.11
CA VAL A 160 -12.43 21.77 5.09
C VAL A 160 -11.13 21.13 5.58
N ARG A 161 -10.81 21.31 6.86
CA ARG A 161 -9.65 20.68 7.51
C ARG A 161 -9.70 19.16 7.38
N GLU A 162 -10.81 18.53 7.74
CA GLU A 162 -10.98 17.07 7.67
C GLU A 162 -10.74 16.54 6.25
N VAL A 163 -11.33 17.20 5.25
CA VAL A 163 -11.14 16.83 3.83
C VAL A 163 -9.70 17.04 3.38
N VAL A 164 -9.05 18.15 3.74
CA VAL A 164 -7.65 18.45 3.37
C VAL A 164 -6.70 17.44 4.01
N GLU A 165 -6.88 17.12 5.29
CA GLU A 165 -6.09 16.10 5.99
C GLU A 165 -6.25 14.73 5.30
N GLY A 166 -7.48 14.34 4.91
CA GLY A 166 -7.71 13.12 4.14
C GLY A 166 -7.06 13.11 2.76
N LEU A 167 -7.11 14.21 2.01
CA LEU A 167 -6.54 14.28 0.66
C LEU A 167 -4.99 14.30 0.67
N VAL A 168 -4.40 15.03 1.61
CA VAL A 168 -2.94 15.29 1.64
C VAL A 168 -2.20 14.25 2.46
N LEU A 169 -2.75 13.89 3.62
CA LEU A 169 -2.13 13.02 4.62
C LEU A 169 -2.81 11.66 4.72
N GLY A 170 -3.96 11.44 4.08
CA GLY A 170 -4.65 10.15 4.11
C GLY A 170 -5.31 9.86 5.46
N ASP A 171 -5.38 10.86 6.34
CA ASP A 171 -6.03 10.75 7.63
C ASP A 171 -7.55 10.81 7.44
N LYS A 172 -8.24 9.79 7.95
CA LYS A 172 -9.69 9.68 7.83
C LYS A 172 -10.43 10.07 9.11
N GLY A 173 -9.71 10.49 10.15
CA GLY A 173 -10.33 10.99 11.37
C GLY A 173 -11.19 12.22 11.08
N GLY A 174 -12.40 12.26 11.64
CA GLY A 174 -13.34 13.37 11.43
C GLY A 174 -14.14 13.30 10.12
N LEU A 175 -13.87 12.33 9.23
CA LEU A 175 -14.62 12.19 7.97
C LEU A 175 -15.92 11.39 8.12
N GLU A 176 -16.48 11.23 9.32
CA GLU A 176 -17.67 10.39 9.54
C GLU A 176 -18.87 10.85 8.69
N GLU A 177 -19.02 12.15 8.47
CA GLU A 177 -20.09 12.73 7.64
C GLU A 177 -19.72 12.80 6.15
N ALA A 178 -18.47 13.16 5.85
CA ALA A 178 -18.02 13.37 4.47
C ALA A 178 -17.68 12.05 3.74
N TYR A 179 -17.10 11.06 4.43
CA TYR A 179 -16.66 9.81 3.84
C TYR A 179 -17.77 9.04 3.10
N PRO A 180 -19.00 8.92 3.63
CA PRO A 180 -20.11 8.31 2.91
C PRO A 180 -20.46 9.04 1.60
N LEU A 181 -20.28 10.37 1.53
CA LEU A 181 -20.52 11.14 0.30
C LEU A 181 -19.46 10.83 -0.75
N PHE A 182 -18.18 10.80 -0.38
CA PHE A 182 -17.10 10.38 -1.27
C PHE A 182 -17.27 8.94 -1.73
N GLN A 183 -17.71 8.04 -0.85
CA GLN A 183 -17.98 6.65 -1.22
C GLN A 183 -19.13 6.55 -2.23
N LYS A 184 -20.24 7.25 -2.00
CA LYS A 184 -21.39 7.29 -2.93
C LYS A 184 -21.02 7.91 -4.29
N ALA A 185 -20.11 8.89 -4.31
CA ALA A 185 -19.63 9.52 -5.53
C ALA A 185 -18.52 8.73 -6.24
N GLY A 186 -18.12 7.55 -5.73
CA GLY A 186 -16.98 6.79 -6.29
C GLY A 186 -15.61 7.42 -6.01
N LEU A 187 -15.55 8.55 -5.29
CA LEU A 187 -14.37 9.36 -5.03
C LEU A 187 -13.62 9.00 -3.74
N ALA A 188 -14.02 7.93 -3.04
CA ALA A 188 -13.35 7.49 -1.81
C ALA A 188 -11.85 7.18 -2.00
N HIS A 189 -11.43 6.89 -3.24
CA HIS A 189 -10.03 6.68 -3.59
C HIS A 189 -9.20 7.98 -3.59
N LEU A 190 -9.83 9.15 -3.73
CA LEU A 190 -9.15 10.45 -3.62
C LEU A 190 -8.73 10.75 -2.18
N LEU A 191 -9.53 10.31 -1.20
CA LEU A 191 -9.23 10.39 0.23
C LEU A 191 -8.13 9.41 0.67
N ALA A 192 -7.61 8.61 -0.25
CA ALA A 192 -6.44 7.78 -0.02
C ALA A 192 -5.24 8.41 -0.71
N VAL A 193 -4.21 8.75 0.06
CA VAL A 193 -2.95 9.27 -0.50
C VAL A 193 -2.41 8.27 -1.53
N SER A 194 -2.26 8.78 -2.76
CA SER A 194 -1.96 7.97 -3.94
C SER A 194 -0.64 8.38 -4.61
N GLY A 195 -0.31 7.71 -5.72
CA GLY A 195 0.85 8.07 -6.52
C GLY A 195 0.74 9.44 -7.19
N GLN A 196 -0.45 10.02 -7.29
CA GLN A 196 -0.62 11.38 -7.79
C GLN A 196 -0.01 12.41 -6.83
N ASN A 197 -0.19 12.23 -5.51
CA ASN A 197 0.41 13.13 -4.52
C ASN A 197 1.94 13.08 -4.58
N VAL A 198 2.50 11.88 -4.67
CA VAL A 198 3.96 11.69 -4.88
C VAL A 198 4.40 12.35 -6.19
N GLY A 199 3.66 12.17 -7.28
CA GLY A 199 3.97 12.75 -8.58
C GLY A 199 3.97 14.28 -8.57
N CYS A 200 2.92 14.91 -8.01
CA CYS A 200 2.82 16.37 -7.87
C CYS A 200 3.97 16.93 -7.03
N TRP A 201 4.26 16.27 -5.91
CA TRP A 201 5.33 16.68 -5.01
C TRP A 201 6.72 16.56 -5.66
N VAL A 202 7.01 15.44 -6.33
CA VAL A 202 8.25 15.26 -7.09
C VAL A 202 8.35 16.28 -8.23
N ALA A 203 7.26 16.54 -8.95
CA ALA A 203 7.23 17.51 -10.03
C ALA A 203 7.54 18.92 -9.53
N ALA A 204 6.94 19.33 -8.40
CA ALA A 204 7.22 20.63 -7.79
C ALA A 204 8.70 20.79 -7.42
N LEU A 205 9.31 19.78 -6.80
CA LEU A 205 10.74 19.80 -6.48
C LEU A 205 11.63 19.76 -7.72
N ALA A 206 11.19 19.10 -8.78
CA ALA A 206 11.89 19.08 -10.05
C ALA A 206 11.92 20.47 -10.73
N LEU A 207 11.08 21.43 -10.35
CA LEU A 207 11.13 22.80 -10.87
C LEU A 207 12.16 23.69 -10.16
N LEU A 208 12.76 23.24 -9.06
CA LEU A 208 13.77 24.02 -8.33
C LEU A 208 15.06 24.19 -9.16
N PRO A 209 15.69 25.38 -9.15
CA PRO A 209 16.89 25.68 -9.92
C PRO A 209 18.18 25.09 -9.30
N LEU A 210 18.14 23.82 -8.89
CA LEU A 210 19.25 23.11 -8.22
C LEU A 210 20.01 22.13 -9.14
N GLY A 211 19.76 22.19 -10.45
CA GLY A 211 20.35 21.24 -11.41
C GLY A 211 20.00 19.79 -11.05
N ARG A 212 20.98 18.88 -11.09
CA ARG A 212 20.77 17.45 -10.71
C ARG A 212 20.48 17.23 -9.22
N TRP A 213 20.88 18.15 -8.34
CA TRP A 213 20.72 18.00 -6.90
C TRP A 213 19.26 18.06 -6.45
N ARG A 214 18.37 18.64 -7.27
CA ARG A 214 16.92 18.59 -7.03
C ARG A 214 16.39 17.16 -6.92
N TYR A 215 16.96 16.24 -7.70
CA TYR A 215 16.54 14.83 -7.68
C TYR A 215 16.98 14.14 -6.39
N LEU A 216 18.19 14.46 -5.90
CA LEU A 216 18.65 13.97 -4.60
C LEU A 216 17.81 14.55 -3.46
N LEU A 217 17.49 15.85 -3.50
CA LEU A 217 16.62 16.48 -2.51
C LEU A 217 15.23 15.81 -2.49
N ALA A 218 14.61 15.61 -3.66
CA ALA A 218 13.35 14.88 -3.76
C ALA A 218 13.47 13.43 -3.29
N LEU A 219 14.60 12.75 -3.53
CA LEU A 219 14.82 11.40 -3.03
C LEU A 219 14.90 11.38 -1.49
N LEU A 220 15.58 12.37 -0.88
CA LEU A 220 15.78 12.47 0.56
C LEU A 220 14.52 12.89 1.33
N LEU A 221 13.64 13.68 0.71
CA LEU A 221 12.40 14.12 1.35
C LEU A 221 11.25 13.12 1.18
N LEU A 222 11.37 12.14 0.28
CA LEU A 222 10.32 11.13 0.03
C LEU A 222 10.01 10.27 1.27
N PRO A 223 11.00 9.80 2.07
CA PRO A 223 10.73 9.15 3.35
C PRO A 223 10.02 10.05 4.36
N VAL A 224 10.26 11.36 4.34
CA VAL A 224 9.56 12.32 5.20
C VAL A 224 8.09 12.38 4.81
N TYR A 225 7.77 12.42 3.51
CA TYR A 225 6.38 12.37 3.05
C TYR A 225 5.70 11.05 3.40
N LEU A 226 6.38 9.91 3.23
CA LEU A 226 5.89 8.59 3.68
C LEU A 226 5.56 8.57 5.17
N TRP A 227 6.43 9.17 5.98
CA TRP A 227 6.23 9.24 7.41
C TRP A 227 5.05 10.16 7.77
N LEU A 228 4.88 11.30 7.11
CA LEU A 228 3.78 12.24 7.34
C LEU A 228 2.42 11.67 6.94
N ALA A 229 2.32 11.11 5.73
CA ALA A 229 1.06 10.61 5.16
C ALA A 229 0.67 9.19 5.65
N GLY A 230 1.58 8.51 6.35
CA GLY A 230 1.37 7.12 6.76
C GLY A 230 1.53 6.13 5.59
N PRO A 231 2.27 5.02 5.78
CA PRO A 231 2.55 4.09 4.70
C PRO A 231 1.28 3.33 4.27
N SER A 232 0.75 3.67 3.10
CA SER A 232 -0.27 2.88 2.41
C SER A 232 0.36 2.05 1.27
N PRO A 233 -0.23 0.90 0.85
CA PRO A 233 0.31 0.11 -0.26
C PRO A 233 0.53 0.92 -1.55
N SER A 234 -0.41 1.81 -1.86
CA SER A 234 -0.33 2.70 -3.03
C SER A 234 0.78 3.72 -2.93
N LEU A 235 0.93 4.33 -1.75
CA LEU A 235 1.94 5.33 -1.48
C LEU A 235 3.35 4.70 -1.46
N LEU A 236 3.52 3.56 -0.79
CA LEU A 236 4.79 2.81 -0.79
C LEU A 236 5.22 2.44 -2.21
N ARG A 237 4.30 1.92 -3.02
CA ARG A 237 4.59 1.59 -4.43
C ARG A 237 5.03 2.84 -5.20
N ALA A 238 4.27 3.92 -5.10
CA ALA A 238 4.57 5.16 -5.82
C ALA A 238 5.92 5.74 -5.39
N SER A 239 6.23 5.72 -4.10
CA SER A 239 7.51 6.18 -3.57
C SER A 239 8.68 5.32 -4.04
N LEU A 240 8.54 4.00 -4.10
CA LEU A 240 9.59 3.13 -4.67
C LEU A 240 9.82 3.41 -6.16
N MET A 241 8.75 3.58 -6.93
CA MET A 241 8.86 3.92 -8.36
C MET A 241 9.48 5.30 -8.59
N ALA A 242 9.04 6.31 -7.82
CA ALA A 242 9.58 7.66 -7.88
C ALA A 242 11.04 7.69 -7.44
N GLY A 243 11.39 7.00 -6.34
CA GLY A 243 12.75 6.91 -5.83
C GLY A 243 13.70 6.30 -6.84
N LEU A 244 13.29 5.23 -7.54
CA LEU A 244 14.09 4.63 -8.62
C LEU A 244 14.34 5.62 -9.76
N SER A 245 13.30 6.31 -10.22
CA SER A 245 13.43 7.32 -11.28
C SER A 245 14.28 8.51 -10.86
N LEU A 246 14.11 8.99 -9.63
CA LEU A 246 14.90 10.10 -9.08
C LEU A 246 16.37 9.74 -8.94
N LEU A 247 16.68 8.52 -8.48
CA LEU A 247 18.04 8.03 -8.40
C LEU A 247 18.69 7.95 -9.79
N GLY A 248 17.97 7.40 -10.78
CA GLY A 248 18.46 7.35 -12.16
C GLY A 248 18.73 8.74 -12.76
N LEU A 249 17.84 9.70 -12.52
CA LEU A 249 18.02 11.09 -12.95
C LEU A 249 19.19 11.77 -12.25
N PHE A 250 19.39 11.53 -10.95
CA PHE A 250 20.52 12.06 -10.20
C PHE A 250 21.87 11.51 -10.71
N LEU A 251 21.92 10.22 -11.02
CA LEU A 251 23.11 9.53 -11.54
C LEU A 251 23.37 9.78 -13.03
N GLY A 252 22.47 10.46 -13.74
CA GLY A 252 22.60 10.71 -15.18
C GLY A 252 22.25 9.51 -16.07
N LEU A 253 21.58 8.49 -15.52
CA LEU A 253 21.12 7.29 -16.24
C LEU A 253 19.74 7.48 -16.89
N GLY A 254 19.05 8.58 -16.56
CA GLY A 254 17.67 8.84 -16.98
C GLY A 254 16.63 8.26 -16.02
N ALA A 255 15.35 8.57 -16.27
CA ALA A 255 14.25 8.04 -15.48
C ALA A 255 14.00 6.55 -15.79
N ALA A 256 13.57 5.78 -14.80
CA ALA A 256 13.26 4.37 -14.99
C ALA A 256 11.98 4.20 -15.81
N GLY A 257 11.96 3.21 -16.71
CA GLY A 257 10.75 2.85 -17.43
C GLY A 257 9.64 2.37 -16.48
N VAL A 258 8.39 2.74 -16.76
CA VAL A 258 7.24 2.49 -15.85
C VAL A 258 7.12 1.01 -15.46
N LEU A 259 7.21 0.08 -16.42
CA LEU A 259 7.14 -1.35 -16.15
C LEU A 259 8.33 -1.88 -15.33
N GLN A 260 9.53 -1.34 -15.56
CA GLN A 260 10.72 -1.72 -14.78
C GLN A 260 10.59 -1.26 -13.32
N ALA A 261 10.17 -0.01 -13.13
CA ALA A 261 9.94 0.56 -11.80
C ALA A 261 8.80 -0.16 -11.07
N LEU A 262 7.71 -0.50 -11.76
CA LEU A 262 6.59 -1.26 -11.22
C LEU A 262 7.03 -2.67 -10.79
N GLY A 263 7.77 -3.38 -11.66
CA GLY A 263 8.27 -4.72 -11.37
C GLY A 263 9.27 -4.74 -10.20
N LEU A 264 10.19 -3.78 -10.13
CA LEU A 264 11.13 -3.67 -9.02
C LEU A 264 10.41 -3.31 -7.71
N SER A 265 9.46 -2.37 -7.76
CA SER A 265 8.62 -2.01 -6.60
C SER A 265 7.86 -3.22 -6.07
N LEU A 266 7.28 -4.03 -6.98
CA LEU A 266 6.57 -5.27 -6.64
C LEU A 266 7.50 -6.26 -5.94
N PHE A 267 8.67 -6.50 -6.53
CA PHE A 267 9.69 -7.39 -5.97
C PHE A 267 10.11 -6.95 -4.56
N LEU A 268 10.46 -5.68 -4.37
CA LEU A 268 10.93 -5.17 -3.07
C LEU A 268 9.86 -5.29 -1.98
N GLN A 269 8.60 -5.00 -2.30
CA GLN A 269 7.51 -5.14 -1.33
C GLN A 269 7.24 -6.60 -0.97
N LEU A 270 7.22 -7.51 -1.95
CA LEU A 270 6.99 -8.94 -1.70
C LEU A 270 8.19 -9.60 -1.01
N LEU A 271 9.41 -9.13 -1.28
CA LEU A 271 10.60 -9.56 -0.57
C LEU A 271 10.53 -9.10 0.90
N HIS A 272 10.05 -7.89 1.18
CA HIS A 272 9.88 -7.46 2.56
C HIS A 272 8.78 -8.27 3.27
N ARG A 273 7.61 -8.39 2.62
CA ARG A 273 6.41 -9.01 3.18
C ARG A 273 5.57 -9.68 2.08
N PRO A 274 5.70 -11.01 1.87
CA PRO A 274 4.99 -11.70 0.79
C PRO A 274 3.47 -11.69 0.97
N GLU A 275 2.97 -11.57 2.20
CA GLU A 275 1.55 -11.54 2.51
C GLU A 275 0.87 -10.26 2.04
N ALA A 276 1.62 -9.20 1.74
CA ALA A 276 1.09 -7.96 1.18
C ALA A 276 0.26 -8.20 -0.10
N LEU A 277 0.57 -9.28 -0.83
CA LEU A 277 -0.20 -9.70 -2.01
C LEU A 277 -1.67 -9.98 -1.71
N LEU A 278 -2.02 -10.40 -0.49
CA LEU A 278 -3.40 -10.66 -0.09
C LEU A 278 -4.21 -9.37 0.15
N GLY A 279 -3.53 -8.23 0.26
CA GLY A 279 -4.16 -6.96 0.52
C GLY A 279 -4.84 -6.38 -0.72
N LEU A 280 -6.13 -6.09 -0.63
CA LEU A 280 -6.89 -5.46 -1.73
C LEU A 280 -6.27 -4.14 -2.18
N GLY A 281 -5.85 -3.28 -1.25
CA GLY A 281 -5.20 -2.01 -1.59
C GLY A 281 -3.92 -2.20 -2.39
N PHE A 282 -3.15 -3.25 -2.12
CA PHE A 282 -1.96 -3.60 -2.88
C PHE A 282 -2.33 -4.05 -4.30
N GLN A 283 -3.24 -5.04 -4.42
CA GLN A 283 -3.67 -5.59 -5.70
C GLN A 283 -4.26 -4.50 -6.61
N LEU A 284 -5.20 -3.70 -6.08
CA LEU A 284 -5.83 -2.62 -6.81
C LEU A 284 -4.81 -1.58 -7.30
N SER A 285 -3.84 -1.23 -6.44
CA SER A 285 -2.80 -0.29 -6.80
C SER A 285 -1.98 -0.79 -7.99
N TYR A 286 -1.35 -1.96 -7.85
CA TYR A 286 -0.46 -2.50 -8.88
C TYR A 286 -1.18 -2.77 -10.20
N LEU A 287 -2.40 -3.33 -10.16
CA LEU A 287 -3.20 -3.58 -11.36
C LEU A 287 -3.58 -2.29 -12.09
N ALA A 288 -3.92 -1.21 -11.36
CA ALA A 288 -4.26 0.07 -11.98
C ALA A 288 -3.08 0.65 -12.78
N VAL A 289 -1.87 0.65 -12.21
CA VAL A 289 -0.68 1.16 -12.92
C VAL A 289 -0.20 0.20 -14.00
N LEU A 290 -0.38 -1.11 -13.83
CA LEU A 290 -0.13 -2.06 -14.91
C LEU A 290 -1.04 -1.78 -16.12
N GLY A 291 -2.34 -1.57 -15.89
CA GLY A 291 -3.30 -1.18 -16.92
C GLY A 291 -2.89 0.10 -17.64
N LEU A 292 -2.58 1.16 -16.89
CA LEU A 292 -2.07 2.42 -17.44
C LEU A 292 -0.80 2.22 -18.29
N ALA A 293 0.17 1.45 -17.77
CA ALA A 293 1.45 1.23 -18.43
C ALA A 293 1.35 0.41 -19.72
N LEU A 294 0.34 -0.45 -19.85
CA LEU A 294 0.12 -1.26 -21.03
C LEU A 294 -0.77 -0.56 -22.08
N VAL A 295 -1.79 0.18 -21.65
CA VAL A 295 -2.79 0.76 -22.54
C VAL A 295 -2.36 2.13 -23.08
N LEU A 296 -1.89 3.04 -22.22
CA LEU A 296 -1.63 4.42 -22.64
C LEU A 296 -0.57 4.54 -23.75
N PRO A 297 0.57 3.82 -23.71
CA PRO A 297 1.57 3.91 -24.78
C PRO A 297 1.08 3.38 -26.14
N ALA A 298 0.04 2.54 -26.15
CA ALA A 298 -0.51 1.95 -27.36
C ALA A 298 -1.61 2.82 -28.03
N LEU A 299 -2.04 3.91 -27.37
CA LEU A 299 -3.13 4.75 -27.86
C LEU A 299 -2.58 5.99 -28.59
N PRO A 300 -2.81 6.14 -29.91
CA PRO A 300 -2.46 7.35 -30.63
C PRO A 300 -3.45 8.47 -30.28
N LEU A 301 -3.05 9.36 -29.37
CA LEU A 301 -3.86 10.51 -28.97
C LEU A 301 -3.57 11.71 -29.89
N PRO A 302 -4.60 12.41 -30.39
CA PRO A 302 -4.40 13.64 -31.17
C PRO A 302 -3.77 14.73 -30.29
N PRO A 303 -3.04 15.71 -30.85
CA PRO A 303 -2.55 16.85 -30.06
C PRO A 303 -3.70 17.80 -29.66
N GLY A 304 -3.41 18.69 -28.70
CA GLY A 304 -4.34 19.74 -28.25
C GLY A 304 -5.38 19.27 -27.22
N ALA A 305 -6.41 20.10 -26.99
CA ALA A 305 -7.41 19.88 -25.94
C ALA A 305 -8.18 18.55 -26.10
N ARG A 306 -8.48 18.16 -27.35
CA ARG A 306 -9.12 16.87 -27.64
C ARG A 306 -8.24 15.69 -27.22
N GLY A 307 -6.94 15.78 -27.45
CA GLY A 307 -5.95 14.81 -26.97
C GLY A 307 -5.92 14.67 -25.48
N TRP A 308 -5.92 15.80 -24.78
CA TRP A 308 -5.91 15.84 -23.32
C TRP A 308 -7.17 15.19 -22.73
N LEU A 309 -8.35 15.52 -23.27
CA LEU A 309 -9.62 14.92 -22.85
C LEU A 309 -9.66 13.42 -23.11
N LEU A 310 -9.32 13.00 -24.33
CA LEU A 310 -9.28 11.58 -24.69
C LEU A 310 -8.22 10.82 -23.89
N GLY A 311 -7.09 11.44 -23.59
CA GLY A 311 -6.05 10.89 -22.73
C GLY A 311 -6.53 10.68 -21.29
N GLY A 312 -7.27 11.64 -20.74
CA GLY A 312 -7.90 11.50 -19.42
C GLY A 312 -8.90 10.34 -19.38
N LEU A 313 -9.79 10.25 -20.37
CA LEU A 313 -10.75 9.14 -20.48
C LEU A 313 -10.03 7.79 -20.66
N ALA A 314 -9.04 7.73 -21.53
CA ALA A 314 -8.23 6.54 -21.76
C ALA A 314 -7.49 6.10 -20.49
N ALA A 315 -6.92 7.04 -19.73
CA ALA A 315 -6.26 6.74 -18.47
C ALA A 315 -7.23 6.15 -17.44
N SER A 316 -8.42 6.74 -17.29
CA SER A 316 -9.45 6.22 -16.38
C SER A 316 -9.86 4.81 -16.76
N LEU A 317 -10.16 4.55 -18.03
CA LEU A 317 -10.54 3.22 -18.51
C LEU A 317 -9.39 2.21 -18.35
N ALA A 318 -8.18 2.60 -18.70
CA ALA A 318 -6.99 1.77 -18.57
C ALA A 318 -6.70 1.37 -17.12
N ALA A 319 -6.91 2.29 -16.18
CA ALA A 319 -6.75 2.02 -14.76
C ALA A 319 -7.87 1.12 -14.21
N GLN A 320 -9.12 1.28 -14.67
CA GLN A 320 -10.29 0.58 -14.13
C GLN A 320 -10.49 -0.82 -14.69
N LEU A 321 -10.25 -1.03 -15.99
CA LEU A 321 -10.52 -2.32 -16.66
C LEU A 321 -9.89 -3.54 -15.96
N PRO A 322 -8.60 -3.50 -15.54
CA PRO A 322 -7.99 -4.62 -14.82
C PRO A 322 -8.57 -4.85 -13.42
N LEU A 323 -9.25 -3.85 -12.85
CA LEU A 323 -9.78 -3.90 -11.47
C LEU A 323 -11.18 -4.52 -11.42
N ILE A 324 -11.93 -4.49 -12.53
CA ILE A 324 -13.33 -4.94 -12.58
C ILE A 324 -13.52 -6.34 -12.00
N PRO A 325 -12.74 -7.38 -12.39
CA PRO A 325 -12.94 -8.72 -11.85
C PRO A 325 -12.76 -8.77 -10.33
N LEU A 326 -11.78 -8.02 -9.81
CA LEU A 326 -11.46 -7.99 -8.39
C LEU A 326 -12.53 -7.24 -7.59
N LEU A 327 -13.00 -6.10 -8.11
CA LEU A 327 -14.06 -5.30 -7.49
C LEU A 327 -15.38 -6.07 -7.46
N LEU A 328 -15.78 -6.70 -8.57
CA LEU A 328 -16.99 -7.52 -8.62
C LEU A 328 -16.92 -8.72 -7.67
N HIS A 329 -15.75 -9.36 -7.56
CA HIS A 329 -15.57 -10.50 -6.66
C HIS A 329 -15.68 -10.11 -5.17
N HIS A 330 -15.15 -8.95 -4.77
CA HIS A 330 -15.12 -8.54 -3.37
C HIS A 330 -16.35 -7.74 -2.93
N PHE A 331 -16.85 -6.87 -3.79
CA PHE A 331 -17.86 -5.88 -3.41
C PHE A 331 -19.21 -6.12 -4.07
N ALA A 332 -19.28 -6.94 -5.11
CA ALA A 332 -20.48 -7.15 -5.94
C ALA A 332 -21.11 -5.84 -6.48
N PHE A 333 -20.39 -4.72 -6.41
CA PHE A 333 -20.76 -3.43 -6.98
C PHE A 333 -19.55 -2.80 -7.66
N LEU A 334 -19.82 -1.99 -8.69
CA LEU A 334 -18.83 -1.13 -9.34
C LEU A 334 -19.06 0.30 -8.84
N PRO A 335 -18.13 0.89 -8.07
CA PRO A 335 -18.14 2.33 -7.87
C PRO A 335 -17.76 2.97 -9.20
N LEU A 336 -18.76 3.48 -9.92
CA LEU A 336 -18.57 4.33 -11.11
C LEU A 336 -18.15 5.73 -10.67
#